data_AF-A0A7X3ILB2-F1
#
_entry.id   AF-A0A7X3ILB2-F1
#
_cell.length_a   1.000
_cell.length_b   1.000
_cell.length_c   1.000
_cell.angle_alpha   90.00
_cell.angle_beta   90.00
_cell.angle_gamma   90.00
#
_symmetry.space_group_name_H-M   'P 1'
#
loop_
_entity.id
_entity.type
_entity.pdbx_description
1 polymer ?
#
loop_
_entity_poly.entity_id
_entity_poly.type
_entity_poly.pdbx_seq_one_letter_code
_entity_poly.pdbx_strand_id
1 'polypeptide(L)'
;MRHSAYAPPSSPWEQLKREIKEAAADFGIDEIGFAAADPFDSLKDILQNHRDLGYESGFEEPDLDKRITPTLPSAEPASLISIAIAYSSKMTDAPKNEPGKYRGVLSRSSWGKDYHHVLREAMGKLEAFIRERVPDAVLDSMVDTGALVDRAVAERAGIGFSGKNCCIISPKWGSWIFLGDMVTNIPFPPDTPVTEDCGDCTLCIDACPTGALVGPGQLNAQRCISFLTQTKGFLTDEIMRKIGNRLYGCDTCQVICPKNKGKHWTHHEDLLPVPEKDRPLLLPILDLTNREFKEKFGESAAAWRGRKPIQRNAVIALGNYKDKSAVPKLEEVLLNDPRPELRGTAAWSLGRIGGEEALNIMNKAIAAEQDEKVREMLGEAKEQLQSQTKAEAAETESEAPEFSSALGGEPETIYYDEMQSKIGPLTLCATDKGLCLIEFGSFSVKEAVLQKWSRTWCGGGDFEHNDERLADAKRQMGEYFAGQRKEFDVMLDLRGTPFQLQVWATLADIPYGEIRSYGAIAEEIKRPKAIRAVSGAVNKNPVPVIVPCHRVLESDGSLTGYRGGLENKRQLLLLEDALPARNTRIEE
;
A
#
# COMPACT_ATOMS: atom_id res chain seq x y z
N MET A 1 -53.47 -24.13 -27.14
CA MET A 1 -53.78 -22.89 -26.40
C MET A 1 -52.52 -22.45 -25.69
N ARG A 2 -51.90 -21.34 -26.12
CA ARG A 2 -50.75 -20.74 -25.44
C ARG A 2 -51.28 -20.03 -24.20
N HIS A 3 -50.90 -20.48 -23.01
CA HIS A 3 -51.10 -19.70 -21.78
C HIS A 3 -50.21 -18.46 -21.89
N SER A 4 -50.81 -17.34 -22.27
CA SER A 4 -50.23 -16.02 -22.07
C SER A 4 -50.13 -15.81 -20.57
N ALA A 5 -48.92 -15.92 -20.02
CA ALA A 5 -48.66 -15.56 -18.62
C ALA A 5 -49.05 -14.09 -18.45
N TYR A 6 -50.12 -13.83 -17.71
CA TYR A 6 -50.54 -12.49 -17.33
C TYR A 6 -49.51 -11.97 -16.32
N ALA A 7 -48.48 -11.26 -16.79
CA ALA A 7 -47.61 -10.50 -15.92
C ALA A 7 -48.44 -9.33 -15.35
N PRO A 8 -48.57 -9.18 -14.02
CA PRO A 8 -49.27 -8.04 -13.46
C PRO A 8 -48.61 -6.73 -13.94
N PRO A 9 -49.37 -5.64 -14.11
CA PRO A 9 -48.80 -4.35 -14.50
C PRO A 9 -47.74 -3.93 -13.48
N SER A 10 -46.57 -3.50 -13.96
CA SER A 10 -45.51 -2.98 -13.11
C SER A 10 -46.01 -1.79 -12.29
N SER A 11 -45.72 -1.77 -10.99
CA SER A 11 -46.00 -0.62 -10.12
C SER A 11 -45.52 0.68 -10.76
N PRO A 12 -46.20 1.84 -10.56
CA PRO A 12 -45.69 3.13 -11.04
C PRO A 12 -44.25 3.40 -10.57
N TRP A 13 -43.85 2.88 -9.41
CA TRP A 13 -42.49 3.00 -8.88
C TRP A 13 -41.48 2.09 -9.58
N GLU A 14 -41.88 0.91 -10.05
CA GLU A 14 -41.04 0.07 -10.92
C GLU A 14 -40.78 0.75 -12.26
N GLN A 15 -41.82 1.39 -12.82
CA GLN A 15 -41.68 2.15 -14.05
C GLN A 15 -40.74 3.36 -13.86
N LEU A 16 -40.96 4.17 -12.82
CA LEU A 16 -40.11 5.33 -12.54
C LEU A 16 -38.65 4.90 -12.24
N LYS A 17 -38.46 3.82 -11.49
CA LYS A 17 -37.12 3.23 -11.25
C LYS A 17 -36.42 2.88 -12.56
N ARG A 18 -37.13 2.27 -13.51
CA ARG A 18 -36.59 1.96 -14.85
C ARG A 18 -36.23 3.23 -15.62
N GLU A 19 -37.10 4.23 -15.63
CA GLU A 19 -36.83 5.52 -16.30
C GLU A 19 -35.59 6.21 -15.71
N ILE A 20 -35.43 6.20 -14.38
CA ILE A 20 -34.25 6.72 -13.69
C ILE A 20 -32.98 5.98 -14.13
N LYS A 21 -33.02 4.64 -14.15
CA LYS A 21 -31.87 3.82 -14.58
C LYS A 21 -31.47 4.09 -16.02
N GLU A 22 -32.45 4.26 -16.91
CA GLU A 22 -32.22 4.58 -18.32
C GLU A 22 -31.61 5.97 -18.50
N ALA A 23 -32.03 6.96 -17.69
CA ALA A 23 -31.52 8.34 -17.76
C ALA A 23 -30.23 8.59 -16.96
N ALA A 24 -29.78 7.65 -16.12
CA ALA A 24 -28.66 7.85 -15.20
C ALA A 24 -27.37 8.32 -15.88
N ALA A 25 -27.05 7.77 -17.05
CA ALA A 25 -25.86 8.13 -17.82
C ALA A 25 -25.90 9.61 -18.29
N ASP A 26 -27.08 10.15 -18.61
CA ASP A 26 -27.26 11.55 -19.01
C ASP A 26 -26.98 12.53 -17.85
N PHE A 27 -27.04 12.03 -16.61
CA PHE A 27 -26.68 12.79 -15.41
C PHE A 27 -25.20 12.66 -15.04
N GLY A 28 -24.44 11.83 -15.76
CA GLY A 28 -23.06 11.49 -15.43
C GLY A 28 -22.93 10.40 -14.36
N ILE A 29 -23.98 9.59 -14.13
CA ILE A 29 -23.98 8.49 -13.16
C ILE A 29 -23.64 7.18 -13.87
N ASP A 30 -22.62 6.47 -13.40
CA ASP A 30 -22.12 5.23 -14.02
C ASP A 30 -22.83 3.96 -13.55
N GLU A 31 -23.32 3.98 -12.32
CA GLU A 31 -24.09 2.90 -11.71
C GLU A 31 -25.05 3.50 -10.68
N ILE A 32 -26.28 2.99 -10.64
CA ILE A 32 -27.32 3.47 -9.73
C ILE A 32 -28.10 2.26 -9.20
N GLY A 33 -28.30 2.25 -7.89
CA GLY A 33 -28.91 1.16 -7.14
C GLY A 33 -29.99 1.68 -6.19
N PHE A 34 -30.93 0.81 -5.85
CA PHE A 34 -32.06 1.14 -4.97
C PHE A 34 -32.09 0.19 -3.78
N ALA A 35 -32.39 0.68 -2.59
CA ALA A 35 -32.53 -0.14 -1.40
C ALA A 35 -33.69 0.32 -0.51
N ALA A 36 -34.11 -0.53 0.43
CA ALA A 36 -35.07 -0.12 1.45
C ALA A 36 -34.42 0.83 2.47
N ALA A 37 -35.20 1.75 3.03
CA ALA A 37 -34.76 2.74 4.01
C ALA A 37 -34.78 2.24 5.47
N ASP A 38 -34.86 0.91 5.68
CA ASP A 38 -34.77 0.33 7.02
C ASP A 38 -33.44 0.69 7.73
N PRO A 39 -33.42 0.81 9.06
CA PRO A 39 -32.20 1.02 9.82
C PRO A 39 -31.10 -0.02 9.51
N PHE A 40 -29.84 0.41 9.53
CA PHE A 40 -28.66 -0.45 9.40
C PHE A 40 -28.31 -1.10 10.76
N ASP A 41 -29.22 -1.89 11.33
CA ASP A 41 -29.06 -2.42 12.70
C ASP A 41 -27.75 -3.20 12.90
N SER A 42 -27.36 -4.04 11.94
CA SER A 42 -26.11 -4.80 11.98
C SER A 42 -24.85 -3.93 11.96
N LEU A 43 -24.95 -2.70 11.46
CA LEU A 43 -23.84 -1.76 11.38
C LEU A 43 -23.57 -1.08 12.73
N LYS A 44 -24.59 -0.97 13.60
CA LYS A 44 -24.46 -0.29 14.90
C LYS A 44 -23.35 -0.91 15.75
N ASP A 45 -23.36 -2.23 15.90
CA ASP A 45 -22.35 -2.95 16.68
C ASP A 45 -20.95 -2.86 16.07
N ILE A 46 -20.86 -2.86 14.74
CA ILE A 46 -19.59 -2.70 14.01
C ILE A 46 -18.99 -1.33 14.29
N LEU A 47 -19.80 -0.27 14.19
CA LEU A 47 -19.38 1.11 14.44
C LEU A 47 -19.01 1.33 15.91
N GLN A 48 -19.81 0.81 16.85
CA GLN A 48 -19.53 0.90 18.27
C GLN A 48 -18.22 0.18 18.62
N ASN A 49 -18.01 -1.04 18.14
CA ASN A 49 -16.76 -1.76 18.35
C ASN A 49 -15.55 -1.04 17.72
N HIS A 50 -15.72 -0.46 16.53
CA HIS A 50 -14.68 0.34 15.89
C HIS A 50 -14.29 1.58 16.73
N ARG A 51 -15.28 2.23 17.36
CA ARG A 51 -15.08 3.32 18.31
C ARG A 51 -14.39 2.85 19.60
N ASP A 52 -14.84 1.76 20.19
CA ASP A 52 -14.29 1.23 21.44
C ASP A 52 -12.83 0.80 21.30
N LEU A 53 -12.45 0.30 20.12
CA LEU A 53 -11.06 -0.02 19.77
C LEU A 53 -10.19 1.22 19.46
N GLY A 54 -10.78 2.42 19.42
CA GLY A 54 -10.10 3.67 19.08
C GLY A 54 -9.68 3.73 17.61
N TYR A 55 -10.41 3.08 16.72
CA TYR A 55 -10.05 2.96 15.31
C TYR A 55 -10.66 4.04 14.41
N GLU A 56 -11.61 4.84 14.91
CA GLU A 56 -12.22 5.98 14.19
C GLU A 56 -11.17 7.03 13.80
N SER A 57 -11.41 7.73 12.69
CA SER A 57 -10.54 8.84 12.27
C SER A 57 -10.87 10.16 12.97
N GLY A 58 -12.12 10.33 13.38
CA GLY A 58 -12.70 11.59 13.84
C GLY A 58 -13.21 12.47 12.69
N PHE A 59 -13.30 11.94 11.47
CA PHE A 59 -13.99 12.59 10.34
C PHE A 59 -15.42 12.12 10.17
N GLU A 60 -15.77 11.00 10.80
CA GLU A 60 -17.12 10.43 10.78
C GLU A 60 -18.11 11.28 11.59
N GLU A 61 -19.40 11.27 11.21
CA GLU A 61 -20.48 11.79 12.07
C GLU A 61 -20.43 11.08 13.44
N PRO A 62 -20.35 11.81 14.57
CA PRO A 62 -20.18 11.19 15.88
C PRO A 62 -21.44 10.44 16.37
N ASP A 63 -22.63 10.87 15.96
CA ASP A 63 -23.89 10.27 16.39
C ASP A 63 -24.20 9.00 15.60
N LEU A 64 -24.00 7.84 16.24
CA LEU A 64 -24.20 6.53 15.60
C LEU A 64 -25.65 6.29 15.17
N ASP A 65 -26.64 6.86 15.87
CA ASP A 65 -28.04 6.64 15.52
C ASP A 65 -28.37 7.35 14.20
N LYS A 66 -27.78 8.52 13.93
CA LYS A 66 -27.87 9.19 12.62
C LYS A 66 -27.15 8.42 11.51
N ARG A 67 -26.08 7.69 11.83
CA ARG A 67 -25.32 6.92 10.82
C ARG A 67 -26.03 5.69 10.33
N ILE A 68 -26.90 5.11 11.16
CA ILE A 68 -27.61 3.85 10.86
C ILE A 68 -29.09 4.06 10.54
N THR A 69 -29.67 5.21 10.86
CA THR A 69 -31.10 5.44 10.65
C THR A 69 -31.29 6.46 9.54
N PRO A 70 -31.74 6.06 8.34
CA PRO A 70 -32.19 7.02 7.33
C PRO A 70 -33.31 7.88 7.90
N THR A 71 -33.26 9.19 7.64
CA THR A 71 -34.27 10.15 8.08
C THR A 71 -34.57 11.15 6.98
N LEU A 72 -35.77 11.72 7.01
CA LEU A 72 -36.15 12.84 6.14
C LEU A 72 -36.70 13.99 6.98
N PRO A 73 -36.54 15.26 6.54
CA PRO A 73 -36.98 16.41 7.33
C PRO A 73 -38.50 16.51 7.55
N SER A 74 -39.30 16.06 6.58
CA SER A 74 -40.76 16.29 6.55
C SER A 74 -41.57 15.11 5.99
N ALA A 75 -41.01 13.90 6.01
CA ALA A 75 -41.67 12.68 5.54
C ALA A 75 -41.05 11.45 6.22
N GLU A 76 -41.74 10.32 6.10
CA GLU A 76 -41.16 9.02 6.44
C GLU A 76 -40.26 8.53 5.28
N PRO A 77 -39.01 8.10 5.56
CA PRO A 77 -38.16 7.44 4.59
C PRO A 77 -38.79 6.14 4.08
N ALA A 78 -38.75 5.91 2.76
CA ALA A 78 -39.28 4.70 2.15
C ALA A 78 -38.23 3.92 1.36
N SER A 79 -37.30 4.61 0.70
CA SER A 79 -36.19 3.97 0.00
C SER A 79 -34.93 4.84 -0.02
N LEU A 80 -33.83 4.20 -0.41
CA LEU A 80 -32.51 4.79 -0.64
C LEU A 80 -32.18 4.62 -2.12
N ILE A 81 -31.54 5.63 -2.70
CA ILE A 81 -30.92 5.58 -4.03
C ILE A 81 -29.43 5.80 -3.83
N SER A 82 -28.61 4.84 -4.25
CA SER A 82 -27.15 4.96 -4.24
C SER A 82 -26.64 5.17 -5.66
N ILE A 83 -25.71 6.08 -5.85
CA ILE A 83 -25.04 6.33 -7.13
C ILE A 83 -23.55 6.05 -7.02
N ALA A 84 -22.96 5.63 -8.13
CA ALA A 84 -21.52 5.56 -8.28
C ALA A 84 -21.06 6.25 -9.56
N ILE A 85 -19.93 6.96 -9.45
CA ILE A 85 -19.24 7.62 -10.57
C ILE A 85 -17.80 7.09 -10.59
N ALA A 86 -17.41 6.46 -11.70
CA ALA A 86 -16.11 5.87 -11.88
C ALA A 86 -15.04 6.95 -12.13
N TYR A 87 -13.86 6.78 -11.56
CA TYR A 87 -12.74 7.70 -11.76
C TYR A 87 -11.50 7.00 -12.32
N SER A 88 -10.60 7.81 -12.87
CA SER A 88 -9.42 7.30 -13.54
C SER A 88 -8.42 6.68 -12.57
N SER A 89 -7.96 5.47 -12.89
CA SER A 89 -6.91 4.75 -12.15
C SER A 89 -5.50 4.92 -12.71
N LYS A 90 -5.34 5.61 -13.86
CA LYS A 90 -4.05 5.82 -14.52
C LYS A 90 -3.90 7.26 -14.99
N MET A 91 -2.66 7.71 -15.04
CA MET A 91 -2.28 9.02 -15.54
C MET A 91 -1.48 8.82 -16.82
N THR A 92 -2.01 9.34 -17.93
CA THR A 92 -1.29 9.44 -19.20
C THR A 92 -0.12 10.41 -19.04
N ASP A 93 1.04 10.07 -19.61
CA ASP A 93 2.26 10.89 -19.57
C ASP A 93 2.68 11.33 -18.15
N ALA A 94 2.54 10.43 -17.18
CA ALA A 94 2.91 10.69 -15.80
C ALA A 94 4.38 11.12 -15.68
N PRO A 95 4.69 12.31 -15.13
CA PRO A 95 6.04 12.82 -15.11
C PRO A 95 6.93 11.99 -14.18
N LYS A 96 8.17 11.77 -14.59
CA LYS A 96 9.10 10.89 -13.87
C LYS A 96 9.82 11.64 -12.74
N ASN A 97 10.33 10.86 -11.79
CA ASN A 97 11.25 11.37 -10.79
C ASN A 97 12.65 11.42 -11.40
N GLU A 98 13.38 12.49 -11.11
CA GLU A 98 14.80 12.65 -11.44
C GLU A 98 15.51 13.22 -10.20
N PRO A 99 16.81 12.95 -10.01
CA PRO A 99 17.59 13.60 -8.95
C PRO A 99 17.43 15.13 -8.98
N GLY A 100 17.06 15.72 -7.85
CA GLY A 100 16.76 17.16 -7.72
C GLY A 100 15.42 17.62 -8.29
N LYS A 101 14.64 16.72 -8.90
CA LYS A 101 13.28 16.98 -9.41
C LYS A 101 12.32 15.88 -8.94
N TYR A 102 12.42 15.52 -7.66
CA TYR A 102 11.54 14.52 -7.08
C TYR A 102 10.11 15.04 -6.96
N ARG A 103 9.16 14.13 -7.18
CA ARG A 103 7.73 14.45 -7.20
C ARG A 103 6.98 13.72 -6.08
N GLY A 104 6.01 14.43 -5.54
CA GLY A 104 4.99 13.85 -4.68
C GLY A 104 3.86 13.26 -5.53
N VAL A 105 2.95 12.54 -4.88
CA VAL A 105 1.75 12.00 -5.54
C VAL A 105 0.50 12.28 -4.70
N LEU A 106 -0.57 12.70 -5.36
CA LEU A 106 -1.92 12.73 -4.79
C LEU A 106 -2.67 11.44 -5.14
N SER A 107 -3.47 10.95 -4.20
CA SER A 107 -4.39 9.82 -4.38
C SER A 107 -5.29 10.02 -5.59
N ARG A 108 -5.63 8.93 -6.28
CA ARG A 108 -6.54 8.95 -7.44
C ARG A 108 -7.90 9.55 -7.10
N SER A 109 -8.34 9.39 -5.86
CA SER A 109 -9.58 9.99 -5.32
C SER A 109 -9.55 11.53 -5.25
N SER A 110 -8.44 12.18 -5.61
CA SER A 110 -8.28 13.64 -5.58
C SER A 110 -7.80 14.22 -6.91
N TRP A 111 -7.75 13.41 -7.97
CA TRP A 111 -7.42 13.87 -9.32
C TRP A 111 -8.58 14.66 -9.91
N GLY A 112 -8.25 15.64 -10.76
CA GLY A 112 -9.26 16.49 -11.39
C GLY A 112 -9.97 17.41 -10.41
N LYS A 113 -11.27 17.61 -10.62
CA LYS A 113 -12.21 18.38 -9.82
C LYS A 113 -12.67 17.57 -8.62
N ASP A 114 -12.98 18.25 -7.52
CA ASP A 114 -13.47 17.66 -6.29
C ASP A 114 -14.76 16.86 -6.54
N TYR A 115 -14.72 15.56 -6.24
CA TYR A 115 -15.83 14.65 -6.46
C TYR A 115 -17.09 15.08 -5.72
N HIS A 116 -16.98 15.79 -4.59
CA HIS A 116 -18.15 16.35 -3.90
C HIS A 116 -18.98 17.24 -4.83
N HIS A 117 -18.33 18.04 -5.67
CA HIS A 117 -19.02 18.91 -6.63
C HIS A 117 -19.59 18.11 -7.79
N VAL A 118 -18.83 17.15 -8.32
CA VAL A 118 -19.26 16.29 -9.44
C VAL A 118 -20.50 15.47 -9.06
N LEU A 119 -20.48 14.82 -7.89
CA LEU A 119 -21.60 13.99 -7.43
C LEU A 119 -22.81 14.85 -7.05
N ARG A 120 -22.63 16.02 -6.44
CA ARG A 120 -23.76 16.94 -6.14
C ARG A 120 -24.42 17.46 -7.41
N GLU A 121 -23.65 17.73 -8.47
CA GLU A 121 -24.20 18.12 -9.76
C GLU A 121 -25.03 16.99 -10.37
N ALA A 122 -24.50 15.76 -10.37
CA ALA A 122 -25.21 14.57 -10.85
C ALA A 122 -26.49 14.31 -10.04
N MET A 123 -26.42 14.38 -8.71
CA MET A 123 -27.58 14.25 -7.82
C MET A 123 -28.61 15.35 -8.07
N GLY A 124 -28.19 16.60 -8.30
CA GLY A 124 -29.12 17.69 -8.61
C GLY A 124 -29.92 17.46 -9.89
N LYS A 125 -29.29 16.87 -10.92
CA LYS A 125 -29.97 16.46 -12.16
C LYS A 125 -30.96 15.33 -11.90
N LEU A 126 -30.55 14.32 -11.12
CA LEU A 126 -31.43 13.22 -10.71
C LEU A 126 -32.64 13.71 -9.90
N GLU A 127 -32.42 14.60 -8.94
CA GLU A 127 -33.50 15.19 -8.13
C GLU A 127 -34.49 15.97 -9.00
N ALA A 128 -34.00 16.77 -9.95
CA ALA A 128 -34.87 17.51 -10.87
C ALA A 128 -35.72 16.55 -11.72
N PHE A 129 -35.12 15.47 -12.23
CA PHE A 129 -35.81 14.43 -13.00
C PHE A 129 -36.91 13.74 -12.20
N ILE A 130 -36.65 13.43 -10.92
CA ILE A 130 -37.63 12.81 -10.02
C ILE A 130 -38.75 13.80 -9.69
N ARG A 131 -38.44 15.04 -9.32
CA ARG A 131 -39.45 16.06 -8.95
C ARG A 131 -40.40 16.39 -10.10
N GLU A 132 -39.95 16.33 -11.36
CA GLU A 132 -40.81 16.50 -12.53
C GLU A 132 -41.91 15.43 -12.60
N ARG A 133 -41.62 14.20 -12.15
CA ARG A 133 -42.54 13.06 -12.21
C ARG A 133 -43.31 12.85 -10.91
N VAL A 134 -42.74 13.25 -9.78
CA VAL A 134 -43.31 13.12 -8.44
C VAL A 134 -43.13 14.46 -7.70
N PRO A 135 -44.05 15.43 -7.90
CA PRO A 135 -43.91 16.77 -7.33
C PRO A 135 -43.81 16.82 -5.79
N ASP A 136 -44.43 15.87 -5.10
CA ASP A 136 -44.43 15.77 -3.64
C ASP A 136 -43.26 14.91 -3.08
N ALA A 137 -42.28 14.58 -3.93
CA ALA A 137 -41.11 13.82 -3.50
C ALA A 137 -40.25 14.62 -2.51
N VAL A 138 -39.97 14.01 -1.37
CA VAL A 138 -38.96 14.49 -0.43
C VAL A 138 -37.68 13.73 -0.73
N LEU A 139 -36.62 14.47 -1.04
CA LEU A 139 -35.32 13.97 -1.49
C LEU A 139 -34.24 14.63 -0.64
N ASP A 140 -33.39 13.83 0.00
CA ASP A 140 -32.25 14.31 0.77
C ASP A 140 -30.96 13.62 0.30
N SER A 141 -30.14 14.35 -0.44
CA SER A 141 -28.92 13.86 -1.07
C SER A 141 -27.68 14.13 -0.21
N MET A 142 -26.81 13.14 -0.12
CA MET A 142 -25.54 13.21 0.61
C MET A 142 -24.39 12.58 -0.17
N VAL A 143 -23.20 13.13 0.05
CA VAL A 143 -21.94 12.68 -0.56
C VAL A 143 -20.84 12.90 0.46
N ASP A 144 -20.27 11.84 1.03
CA ASP A 144 -19.16 11.79 2.01
C ASP A 144 -19.38 12.53 3.35
N THR A 145 -19.89 13.76 3.30
CA THR A 145 -20.16 14.63 4.44
C THR A 145 -21.55 14.43 5.05
N GLY A 146 -22.28 13.40 4.62
CA GLY A 146 -23.57 13.01 5.18
C GLY A 146 -23.43 12.24 6.49
N ALA A 147 -24.56 11.95 7.13
CA ALA A 147 -24.55 11.13 8.34
C ALA A 147 -24.42 9.62 8.03
N LEU A 148 -25.09 9.15 6.98
CA LEU A 148 -25.12 7.73 6.63
C LEU A 148 -23.73 7.20 6.25
N VAL A 149 -23.59 5.88 6.26
CA VAL A 149 -22.38 5.22 5.79
C VAL A 149 -22.54 4.89 4.31
N ASP A 150 -22.02 5.75 3.43
CA ASP A 150 -22.21 5.64 1.97
C ASP A 150 -21.89 4.25 1.43
N ARG A 151 -20.86 3.61 1.99
CA ARG A 151 -20.46 2.23 1.64
C ARG A 151 -21.54 1.21 1.97
N ALA A 152 -22.16 1.31 3.14
CA ALA A 152 -23.22 0.39 3.55
C ALA A 152 -24.48 0.58 2.69
N VAL A 153 -24.78 1.83 2.31
CA VAL A 153 -25.90 2.14 1.40
C VAL A 153 -25.62 1.53 0.02
N ALA A 154 -24.43 1.76 -0.55
CA ALA A 154 -24.02 1.21 -1.84
C ALA A 154 -24.02 -0.33 -1.88
N GLU A 155 -23.59 -1.00 -0.80
CA GLU A 155 -23.66 -2.45 -0.68
C GLU A 155 -25.11 -2.95 -0.70
N ARG A 156 -25.98 -2.36 0.12
CA ARG A 156 -27.39 -2.72 0.20
C ARG A 156 -28.13 -2.45 -1.12
N ALA A 157 -27.75 -1.39 -1.82
CA ALA A 157 -28.32 -0.98 -3.10
C ALA A 157 -27.79 -1.78 -4.30
N GLY A 158 -26.84 -2.69 -4.09
CA GLY A 158 -26.31 -3.57 -5.15
C GLY A 158 -25.29 -2.90 -6.08
N ILE A 159 -24.67 -1.79 -5.68
CA ILE A 159 -23.57 -1.16 -6.44
C ILE A 159 -22.32 -2.05 -6.44
N GLY A 160 -22.03 -2.69 -5.31
CA GLY A 160 -20.85 -3.51 -5.13
C GLY A 160 -20.86 -4.23 -3.79
N PHE A 161 -19.81 -5.00 -3.52
CA PHE A 161 -19.64 -5.68 -2.23
C PHE A 161 -18.55 -5.01 -1.39
N SER A 162 -18.61 -5.15 -0.06
CA SER A 162 -17.56 -4.68 0.85
C SER A 162 -16.29 -5.53 0.76
N GLY A 163 -15.23 -4.96 0.19
CA GLY A 163 -13.93 -5.62 0.08
C GLY A 163 -13.21 -5.71 1.43
N LYS A 164 -12.27 -6.67 1.56
CA LYS A 164 -11.40 -6.78 2.75
C LYS A 164 -10.52 -5.54 2.99
N ASN A 165 -10.37 -4.67 1.99
CA ASN A 165 -9.71 -3.37 2.10
C ASN A 165 -10.64 -2.21 2.52
N CYS A 166 -11.88 -2.53 2.91
CA CYS A 166 -12.95 -1.61 3.32
C CYS A 166 -13.56 -0.75 2.18
N CYS A 167 -13.16 -0.93 0.91
CA CYS A 167 -13.78 -0.25 -0.22
C CYS A 167 -15.01 -1.02 -0.72
N ILE A 168 -15.98 -0.32 -1.32
CA ILE A 168 -16.98 -0.96 -2.18
C ILE A 168 -16.33 -1.33 -3.51
N ILE A 169 -16.57 -2.56 -3.97
CA ILE A 169 -16.02 -3.09 -5.21
C ILE A 169 -17.19 -3.43 -6.14
N SER A 170 -17.37 -2.61 -7.18
CA SER A 170 -18.31 -2.91 -8.26
C SER A 170 -17.72 -3.98 -9.20
N PRO A 171 -18.49 -5.01 -9.59
CA PRO A 171 -18.07 -5.99 -10.58
C PRO A 171 -17.62 -5.35 -11.89
N LYS A 172 -18.31 -4.28 -12.32
CA LYS A 172 -17.99 -3.53 -13.54
C LYS A 172 -16.83 -2.56 -13.31
N TRP A 173 -16.94 -1.66 -12.33
CA TRP A 173 -16.07 -0.49 -12.22
C TRP A 173 -14.87 -0.68 -11.28
N GLY A 174 -14.90 -1.71 -10.43
CA GLY A 174 -13.88 -1.96 -9.42
C GLY A 174 -14.13 -1.12 -8.18
N SER A 175 -13.08 -0.82 -7.43
CA SER A 175 -13.14 0.13 -6.32
C SER A 175 -12.86 1.58 -6.74
N TRP A 176 -12.59 1.82 -8.02
CA TRP A 176 -12.36 3.16 -8.58
C TRP A 176 -13.66 3.90 -8.84
N ILE A 177 -14.49 4.01 -7.80
CA ILE A 177 -15.79 4.69 -7.82
C ILE A 177 -15.93 5.64 -6.63
N PHE A 178 -16.50 6.82 -6.87
CA PHE A 178 -17.06 7.68 -5.83
C PHE A 178 -18.50 7.27 -5.55
N LEU A 179 -18.98 7.48 -4.32
CA LEU A 179 -20.32 7.12 -3.88
C LEU A 179 -21.09 8.35 -3.45
N GLY A 180 -22.39 8.35 -3.69
CA GLY A 180 -23.34 9.31 -3.15
C GLY A 180 -24.69 8.67 -2.97
N ASP A 181 -25.46 9.15 -2.00
CA ASP A 181 -26.71 8.51 -1.59
C ASP A 181 -27.84 9.53 -1.45
N MET A 182 -29.06 9.09 -1.68
CA MET A 182 -30.27 9.90 -1.55
C MET A 182 -31.32 9.12 -0.77
N VAL A 183 -31.82 9.71 0.31
CA VAL A 183 -32.98 9.21 1.04
C VAL A 183 -34.24 9.78 0.40
N THR A 184 -35.28 8.98 0.22
CA THR A 184 -36.56 9.46 -0.33
C THR A 184 -37.78 8.78 0.29
N ASN A 185 -38.91 9.50 0.30
CA ASN A 185 -40.23 8.98 0.68
C ASN A 185 -40.91 8.17 -0.42
N ILE A 186 -40.30 8.06 -1.61
CA ILE A 186 -40.81 7.22 -2.69
C ILE A 186 -40.48 5.76 -2.37
N PRO A 187 -41.45 4.82 -2.39
CA PRO A 187 -41.20 3.42 -2.05
C PRO A 187 -40.69 2.65 -3.27
N PHE A 188 -39.48 2.98 -3.72
CA PHE A 188 -38.84 2.25 -4.81
C PHE A 188 -38.57 0.80 -4.39
N PRO A 189 -38.82 -0.17 -5.28
CA PRO A 189 -38.49 -1.56 -5.02
C PRO A 189 -36.97 -1.73 -4.95
N PRO A 190 -36.42 -2.45 -3.96
CA PRO A 190 -34.99 -2.60 -3.79
C PRO A 190 -34.35 -3.43 -4.90
N ASP A 191 -33.08 -3.16 -5.20
CA ASP A 191 -32.22 -4.02 -6.01
C ASP A 191 -31.61 -5.14 -5.14
N THR A 192 -30.95 -6.09 -5.80
CA THR A 192 -30.31 -7.22 -5.12
C THR A 192 -28.85 -6.89 -4.84
N PRO A 193 -28.36 -7.06 -3.59
CA PRO A 193 -26.94 -6.92 -3.27
C PRO A 193 -26.04 -7.82 -4.12
N VAL A 194 -24.83 -7.36 -4.40
CA VAL A 194 -23.82 -8.14 -5.12
C VAL A 194 -23.35 -9.32 -4.24
N THR A 195 -23.31 -10.52 -4.80
CA THR A 195 -22.93 -11.76 -4.08
C THR A 195 -21.45 -12.13 -4.22
N GLU A 196 -20.70 -11.44 -5.09
CA GLU A 196 -19.25 -11.62 -5.22
C GLU A 196 -18.54 -11.21 -3.91
N ASP A 197 -17.41 -11.85 -3.60
CA ASP A 197 -16.59 -11.50 -2.45
C ASP A 197 -15.07 -11.54 -2.77
N CYS A 198 -14.26 -11.43 -1.73
CA CYS A 198 -12.80 -11.52 -1.82
C CYS A 198 -12.26 -12.96 -1.82
N GLY A 199 -13.06 -13.97 -1.50
CA GLY A 199 -12.62 -15.32 -1.15
C GLY A 199 -11.50 -15.31 -0.10
N ASP A 200 -10.49 -16.16 -0.30
CA ASP A 200 -9.33 -16.29 0.61
C ASP A 200 -8.25 -15.21 0.39
N CYS A 201 -8.42 -14.27 -0.53
CA CYS A 201 -7.41 -13.26 -0.85
C CYS A 201 -7.11 -12.35 0.36
N THR A 202 -5.82 -12.04 0.61
CA THR A 202 -5.34 -11.13 1.68
C THR A 202 -4.42 -10.01 1.17
N LEU A 203 -4.20 -9.90 -0.14
CA LEU A 203 -3.16 -9.03 -0.73
C LEU A 203 -3.20 -7.57 -0.24
N CYS A 204 -4.38 -7.00 -0.02
CA CYS A 204 -4.53 -5.64 0.47
C CYS A 204 -4.09 -5.46 1.93
N ILE A 205 -4.35 -6.45 2.77
CA ILE A 205 -3.95 -6.50 4.18
C ILE A 205 -2.42 -6.61 4.23
N ASP A 206 -1.86 -7.57 3.48
CA ASP A 206 -0.42 -7.84 3.44
C ASP A 206 0.39 -6.66 2.88
N ALA A 207 -0.16 -5.96 1.89
CA ALA A 207 0.50 -4.81 1.27
C ALA A 207 0.33 -3.50 2.05
N CYS A 208 -0.52 -3.44 3.08
CA CYS A 208 -0.78 -2.22 3.83
C CYS A 208 0.49 -1.74 4.56
N PRO A 209 1.09 -0.59 4.20
CA PRO A 209 2.44 -0.25 4.68
C PRO A 209 2.55 -0.10 6.20
N THR A 210 1.44 0.30 6.83
CA THR A 210 1.34 0.55 8.27
C THR A 210 0.64 -0.57 9.03
N GLY A 211 0.13 -1.59 8.33
CA GLY A 211 -0.75 -2.60 8.92
C GLY A 211 -2.05 -2.00 9.47
N ALA A 212 -2.56 -0.95 8.80
CA ALA A 212 -3.80 -0.29 9.20
C ALA A 212 -5.04 -1.15 8.93
N LEU A 213 -4.99 -2.02 7.92
CA LEU A 213 -5.98 -3.08 7.76
C LEU A 213 -5.64 -4.18 8.76
N VAL A 214 -6.32 -4.18 9.91
CA VAL A 214 -6.04 -5.10 11.03
C VAL A 214 -6.75 -6.44 10.86
N GLY A 215 -7.71 -6.52 9.93
CA GLY A 215 -8.42 -7.73 9.54
C GLY A 215 -9.28 -7.49 8.30
N PRO A 216 -9.96 -8.54 7.79
CA PRO A 216 -10.89 -8.43 6.67
C PRO A 216 -11.97 -7.37 6.92
N GLY A 217 -11.97 -6.29 6.14
CA GLY A 217 -12.98 -5.23 6.26
C GLY A 217 -12.81 -4.35 7.51
N GLN A 218 -11.72 -4.50 8.27
CA GLN A 218 -11.47 -3.76 9.51
C GLN A 218 -10.25 -2.85 9.37
N LEU A 219 -10.49 -1.54 9.44
CA LEU A 219 -9.46 -0.50 9.37
C LEU A 219 -9.21 0.07 10.77
N ASN A 220 -7.94 0.26 11.14
CA ASN A 220 -7.54 1.21 12.16
C ASN A 220 -7.16 2.53 11.46
N ALA A 221 -8.07 3.50 11.46
CA ALA A 221 -7.90 4.74 10.71
C ALA A 221 -6.72 5.57 11.26
N GLN A 222 -6.46 5.52 12.57
CA GLN A 222 -5.33 6.19 13.21
C GLN A 222 -3.96 5.72 12.67
N ARG A 223 -3.91 4.56 11.99
CA ARG A 223 -2.70 4.07 11.30
C ARG A 223 -2.78 4.17 9.78
N CYS A 224 -3.91 4.53 9.20
CA CYS A 224 -4.10 4.58 7.76
C CYS A 224 -3.34 5.76 7.15
N ILE A 225 -2.49 5.51 6.15
CA ILE A 225 -1.75 6.61 5.48
C ILE A 225 -2.70 7.62 4.85
N SER A 226 -3.87 7.18 4.36
CA SER A 226 -4.88 8.10 3.84
C SER A 226 -5.32 9.12 4.90
N PHE A 227 -5.61 8.67 6.11
CA PHE A 227 -5.92 9.57 7.24
C PHE A 227 -4.70 10.40 7.66
N LEU A 228 -3.54 9.76 7.84
CA LEU A 228 -2.33 10.40 8.36
C LEU A 228 -1.82 11.54 7.48
N THR A 229 -1.98 11.44 6.15
CA THR A 229 -1.62 12.52 5.23
C THR A 229 -2.50 13.77 5.38
N GLN A 230 -3.66 13.67 6.05
CA GLN A 230 -4.65 14.75 6.23
C GLN A 230 -4.62 15.38 7.62
N THR A 231 -3.88 14.77 8.57
CA THR A 231 -3.71 15.31 9.93
C THR A 231 -2.87 16.58 9.90
N LYS A 232 -3.10 17.47 10.88
CA LYS A 232 -2.38 18.76 10.99
C LYS A 232 -1.18 18.73 11.95
N GLY A 233 -1.09 17.69 12.80
CA GLY A 233 -0.05 17.57 13.82
C GLY A 233 1.21 16.86 13.34
N PHE A 234 2.10 16.60 14.31
CA PHE A 234 3.28 15.75 14.11
C PHE A 234 2.91 14.32 13.73
N LEU A 235 3.81 13.68 12.99
CA LEU A 235 3.77 12.25 12.72
C LEU A 235 4.98 11.59 13.37
N THR A 236 4.85 10.32 13.74
CA THR A 236 5.97 9.55 14.30
C THR A 236 6.98 9.19 13.21
N ASP A 237 8.24 8.92 13.60
CA ASP A 237 9.29 8.45 12.68
C ASP A 237 8.83 7.21 11.88
N GLU A 238 8.18 6.24 12.53
CA GLU A 238 7.64 5.05 11.89
C GLU A 238 6.71 5.40 10.71
N ILE A 239 5.79 6.34 10.95
CA ILE A 239 4.81 6.76 9.93
C ILE A 239 5.48 7.57 8.82
N MET A 240 6.35 8.51 9.16
CA MET A 240 7.04 9.35 8.16
C MET A 240 7.87 8.49 7.20
N ARG A 241 8.50 7.40 7.67
CA ARG A 241 9.19 6.41 6.81
C ARG A 241 8.25 5.64 5.87
N LYS A 242 7.00 5.41 6.28
CA LYS A 242 6.02 4.58 5.54
C LYS A 242 5.15 5.38 4.56
N ILE A 243 5.04 6.69 4.73
CA ILE A 243 4.29 7.58 3.83
C ILE A 243 4.85 7.55 2.39
N GLY A 244 6.17 7.37 2.23
CA GLY A 244 6.82 7.45 0.93
C GLY A 244 6.79 8.87 0.39
N ASN A 245 6.31 9.05 -0.85
CA ASN A 245 6.14 10.36 -1.50
C ASN A 245 4.67 10.82 -1.60
N ARG A 246 3.77 10.24 -0.80
CA ARG A 246 2.34 10.56 -0.83
C ARG A 246 2.08 11.91 -0.15
N LEU A 247 1.51 12.85 -0.89
CA LEU A 247 1.15 14.17 -0.38
C LEU A 247 -0.27 14.20 0.20
N TYR A 248 -1.17 13.37 -0.34
CA TYR A 248 -2.56 13.24 0.10
C TYR A 248 -3.10 11.86 -0.28
N GLY A 249 -3.76 11.19 0.67
CA GLY A 249 -4.40 9.89 0.48
C GLY A 249 -3.42 8.72 0.28
N CYS A 250 -3.96 7.53 0.05
CA CYS A 250 -3.18 6.32 -0.22
C CYS A 250 -3.99 5.30 -1.03
N ASP A 251 -3.43 4.85 -2.15
CA ASP A 251 -4.10 3.90 -3.06
C ASP A 251 -3.61 2.45 -2.93
N THR A 252 -2.67 2.14 -2.03
CA THR A 252 -1.96 0.84 -2.04
C THR A 252 -2.90 -0.36 -1.93
N CYS A 253 -3.90 -0.31 -1.04
CA CYS A 253 -4.86 -1.40 -0.86
C CYS A 253 -5.82 -1.59 -2.04
N GLN A 254 -5.97 -0.57 -2.89
CA GLN A 254 -6.77 -0.64 -4.12
C GLN A 254 -5.91 -1.08 -5.32
N VAL A 255 -4.68 -0.55 -5.44
CA VAL A 255 -3.75 -0.87 -6.54
C VAL A 255 -3.38 -2.35 -6.56
N ILE A 256 -3.22 -2.97 -5.39
CA ILE A 256 -2.88 -4.40 -5.29
C ILE A 256 -4.10 -5.34 -5.47
N CYS A 257 -5.32 -4.80 -5.47
CA CYS A 257 -6.53 -5.59 -5.51
C CYS A 257 -6.73 -6.25 -6.90
N PRO A 258 -6.86 -7.59 -6.99
CA PRO A 258 -7.10 -8.27 -8.25
C PRO A 258 -8.38 -7.83 -8.96
N LYS A 259 -9.41 -7.41 -8.20
CA LYS A 259 -10.70 -6.94 -8.74
C LYS A 259 -10.59 -5.59 -9.48
N ASN A 260 -9.46 -4.90 -9.36
CA ASN A 260 -9.14 -3.67 -10.11
C ASN A 260 -8.28 -3.93 -11.36
N LYS A 261 -7.87 -5.19 -11.61
CA LYS A 261 -7.07 -5.52 -12.79
C LYS A 261 -7.84 -5.17 -14.07
N GLY A 262 -7.22 -4.36 -14.93
CA GLY A 262 -7.82 -3.91 -16.19
C GLY A 262 -8.84 -2.76 -16.05
N LYS A 263 -9.13 -2.29 -14.84
CA LYS A 263 -10.14 -1.25 -14.61
C LYS A 263 -9.53 0.15 -14.63
N HIS A 264 -9.83 0.90 -15.67
CA HIS A 264 -9.37 2.27 -15.90
C HIS A 264 -10.39 3.00 -16.78
N TRP A 265 -10.91 4.12 -16.28
CA TRP A 265 -12.05 4.82 -16.86
C TRP A 265 -11.69 6.28 -17.09
N THR A 266 -12.07 6.83 -18.25
CA THR A 266 -11.64 8.16 -18.70
C THR A 266 -12.76 8.98 -19.31
N HIS A 267 -14.00 8.55 -19.19
CA HIS A 267 -15.17 9.20 -19.81
C HIS A 267 -15.68 10.42 -19.03
N HIS A 268 -15.22 10.61 -17.78
CA HIS A 268 -15.47 11.83 -17.00
C HIS A 268 -14.28 12.78 -17.07
N GLU A 269 -14.36 13.78 -17.94
CA GLU A 269 -13.28 14.76 -18.17
C GLU A 269 -12.89 15.51 -16.89
N ASP A 270 -13.87 15.91 -16.09
CA ASP A 270 -13.68 16.62 -14.81
C ASP A 270 -12.86 15.80 -13.79
N LEU A 271 -12.78 14.47 -13.95
CA LEU A 271 -12.08 13.56 -13.03
C LEU A 271 -10.76 13.02 -13.60
N LEU A 272 -10.30 13.56 -14.74
CA LEU A 272 -9.02 13.20 -15.31
C LEU A 272 -7.85 13.81 -14.52
N PRO A 273 -6.73 13.09 -14.38
CA PRO A 273 -5.54 13.63 -13.74
C PRO A 273 -4.91 14.75 -14.56
N VAL A 274 -4.44 15.78 -13.86
CA VAL A 274 -3.59 16.84 -14.39
C VAL A 274 -2.16 16.59 -13.91
N PRO A 275 -1.23 16.10 -14.75
CA PRO A 275 0.03 15.52 -14.28
C PRO A 275 0.90 16.43 -13.40
N GLU A 276 1.03 17.71 -13.72
CA GLU A 276 1.81 18.68 -12.93
C GLU A 276 1.13 19.12 -11.62
N LYS A 277 -0.19 18.93 -11.53
CA LYS A 277 -0.98 19.17 -10.30
C LYS A 277 -0.97 17.94 -9.41
N ASP A 278 -1.26 16.78 -9.97
CA ASP A 278 -1.50 15.52 -9.23
C ASP A 278 -0.21 14.72 -8.96
N ARG A 279 0.87 15.05 -9.67
CA ARG A 279 2.23 14.57 -9.42
C ARG A 279 3.24 15.73 -9.39
N PRO A 280 3.10 16.68 -8.44
CA PRO A 280 3.86 17.93 -8.43
C PRO A 280 5.30 17.72 -7.96
N LEU A 281 6.21 18.60 -8.42
CA LEU A 281 7.55 18.73 -7.84
C LEU A 281 7.46 19.08 -6.36
N LEU A 282 8.30 18.44 -5.53
CA LEU A 282 8.27 18.58 -4.08
C LEU A 282 8.78 19.95 -3.59
N LEU A 283 9.90 20.43 -4.13
CA LEU A 283 10.50 21.69 -3.68
C LEU A 283 9.56 22.90 -3.84
N PRO A 284 8.94 23.13 -5.01
CA PRO A 284 8.02 24.26 -5.19
C PRO A 284 6.80 24.23 -4.25
N ILE A 285 6.42 23.07 -3.71
CA ILE A 285 5.30 22.98 -2.75
C ILE A 285 5.63 23.74 -1.46
N LEU A 286 6.90 23.76 -1.04
CA LEU A 286 7.32 24.41 0.21
C LEU A 286 7.14 25.94 0.17
N ASP A 287 7.17 26.52 -1.03
CA ASP A 287 7.02 27.97 -1.26
C ASP A 287 5.57 28.45 -1.40
N LEU A 288 4.62 27.53 -1.67
CA LEU A 288 3.24 27.91 -1.97
C LEU A 288 2.62 28.75 -0.86
N THR A 289 2.26 30.01 -1.18
CA THR A 289 1.39 30.84 -0.34
C THR A 289 -0.02 30.27 -0.28
N ASN A 290 -0.87 30.79 0.61
CA ASN A 290 -2.29 30.37 0.65
C ASN A 290 -3.01 30.67 -0.69
N ARG A 291 -2.64 31.78 -1.37
CA ARG A 291 -3.21 32.18 -2.66
C ARG A 291 -2.80 31.20 -3.76
N GLU A 292 -1.49 30.96 -3.92
CA GLU A 292 -0.97 30.04 -4.94
C GLU A 292 -1.42 28.60 -4.69
N PHE A 293 -1.54 28.19 -3.42
CA PHE A 293 -2.11 26.88 -3.08
C PHE A 293 -3.56 26.77 -3.54
N LYS A 294 -4.39 27.80 -3.32
CA LYS A 294 -5.78 27.81 -3.76
C LYS A 294 -5.88 27.82 -5.30
N GLU A 295 -5.03 28.59 -5.97
CA GLU A 295 -4.96 28.62 -7.43
C GLU A 295 -4.56 27.26 -8.02
N LYS A 296 -3.61 26.56 -7.38
CA LYS A 296 -3.09 25.27 -7.88
C LYS A 296 -3.95 24.06 -7.51
N PHE A 297 -4.44 23.99 -6.27
CA PHE A 297 -5.10 22.82 -5.71
C PHE A 297 -6.56 23.05 -5.33
N GLY A 298 -7.07 24.29 -5.33
CA GLY A 298 -8.36 24.64 -4.73
C GLY A 298 -9.59 23.95 -5.31
N GLU A 299 -9.49 23.43 -6.54
CA GLU A 299 -10.55 22.63 -7.17
C GLU A 299 -10.45 21.13 -6.87
N SER A 300 -9.38 20.66 -6.22
CA SER A 300 -9.19 19.26 -5.85
C SER A 300 -9.68 18.99 -4.43
N ALA A 301 -10.23 17.80 -4.21
CA ALA A 301 -10.57 17.29 -2.88
C ALA A 301 -9.38 17.34 -1.90
N ALA A 302 -8.14 17.27 -2.40
CA ALA A 302 -6.94 17.36 -1.57
C ALA A 302 -6.77 18.71 -0.85
N ALA A 303 -7.45 19.77 -1.30
CA ALA A 303 -7.31 21.12 -0.73
C ALA A 303 -8.11 21.36 0.55
N TRP A 304 -9.00 20.46 0.97
CA TRP A 304 -9.95 20.70 2.08
C TRP A 304 -9.27 21.02 3.43
N ARG A 305 -8.05 20.53 3.67
CA ARG A 305 -7.24 20.84 4.88
C ARG A 305 -6.26 21.99 4.70
N GLY A 306 -6.25 22.62 3.53
CA GLY A 306 -5.29 23.65 3.14
C GLY A 306 -3.87 23.12 2.94
N ARG A 307 -2.93 24.04 2.74
CA ARG A 307 -1.54 23.70 2.38
C ARG A 307 -0.73 22.99 3.45
N LYS A 308 -1.09 23.11 4.73
CA LYS A 308 -0.22 22.70 5.84
C LYS A 308 0.14 21.20 5.82
N PRO A 309 -0.82 20.26 5.72
CA PRO A 309 -0.49 18.83 5.69
C PRO A 309 0.29 18.46 4.42
N ILE A 310 -0.07 19.02 3.26
CA ILE A 310 0.60 18.76 1.98
C ILE A 310 2.07 19.21 2.03
N GLN A 311 2.36 20.39 2.59
CA GLN A 311 3.73 20.87 2.78
C GLN A 311 4.53 19.98 3.75
N ARG A 312 3.93 19.57 4.88
CA ARG A 312 4.56 18.60 5.79
C ARG A 312 4.89 17.29 5.07
N ASN A 313 3.95 16.77 4.30
CA ASN A 313 4.15 15.52 3.55
C ASN A 313 5.19 15.68 2.44
N ALA A 314 5.33 16.87 1.85
CA ALA A 314 6.41 17.16 0.91
C ALA A 314 7.78 17.13 1.57
N VAL A 315 7.92 17.72 2.77
CA VAL A 315 9.15 17.64 3.57
C VAL A 315 9.51 16.18 3.92
N ILE A 316 8.51 15.38 4.32
CA ILE A 316 8.69 13.94 4.57
C ILE A 316 9.20 13.22 3.32
N ALA A 317 8.58 13.48 2.16
CA ALA A 317 8.94 12.87 0.90
C ALA A 317 10.39 13.18 0.50
N LEU A 318 10.84 14.44 0.66
CA LEU A 318 12.23 14.84 0.39
C LEU A 318 13.23 14.07 1.26
N GLY A 319 12.91 13.87 2.54
CA GLY A 319 13.74 13.07 3.46
C GLY A 319 13.75 11.59 3.12
N ASN A 320 12.63 11.05 2.62
CA ASN A 320 12.54 9.68 2.13
C ASN A 320 13.34 9.46 0.83
N TYR A 321 13.40 10.46 -0.05
CA TYR A 321 14.29 10.43 -1.23
C TYR A 321 15.76 10.69 -0.91
N LYS A 322 16.07 11.15 0.31
CA LYS A 322 17.40 11.67 0.69
C LYS A 322 17.90 12.74 -0.29
N ASP A 323 17.00 13.65 -0.68
CA ASP A 323 17.30 14.65 -1.70
C ASP A 323 18.25 15.74 -1.18
N LYS A 324 19.54 15.65 -1.53
CA LYS A 324 20.55 16.64 -1.15
C LYS A 324 20.23 18.04 -1.69
N SER A 325 19.55 18.16 -2.83
CA SER A 325 19.20 19.47 -3.38
C SER A 325 18.18 20.22 -2.52
N ALA A 326 17.49 19.52 -1.61
CA ALA A 326 16.52 20.12 -0.71
C ALA A 326 17.13 20.73 0.55
N VAL A 327 18.40 20.44 0.86
CA VAL A 327 19.05 20.87 2.11
C VAL A 327 18.93 22.38 2.34
N PRO A 328 19.22 23.27 1.36
CA PRO A 328 19.07 24.72 1.58
C PRO A 328 17.64 25.13 1.91
N LYS A 329 16.65 24.54 1.21
CA LYS A 329 15.24 24.87 1.47
C LYS A 329 14.75 24.31 2.81
N LEU A 330 15.25 23.15 3.22
CA LEU A 330 14.95 22.56 4.51
C LEU A 330 15.60 23.34 5.66
N GLU A 331 16.80 23.90 5.48
CA GLU A 331 17.38 24.87 6.43
C GLU A 331 16.46 26.08 6.59
N GLU A 332 16.00 26.68 5.48
CA GLU A 332 15.10 27.83 5.52
C GLU A 332 13.81 27.50 6.28
N VAL A 333 13.19 26.35 6.01
CA VAL A 333 11.99 25.89 6.70
C VAL A 333 12.26 25.67 8.18
N LEU A 334 13.36 24.99 8.53
CA LEU A 334 13.72 24.70 9.92
C LEU A 334 14.00 25.97 10.73
N LEU A 335 14.60 26.99 10.14
CA LEU A 335 14.99 28.19 10.86
C LEU A 335 13.89 29.26 10.90
N ASN A 336 13.03 29.34 9.88
CA ASN A 336 12.15 30.49 9.69
C ASN A 336 10.66 30.17 9.66
N ASP A 337 10.23 28.92 9.46
CA ASP A 337 8.80 28.63 9.34
C ASP A 337 8.09 28.78 10.71
N PRO A 338 6.96 29.51 10.79
CA PRO A 338 6.28 29.74 12.07
C PRO A 338 5.66 28.46 12.66
N ARG A 339 5.51 27.38 11.89
CA ARG A 339 4.80 26.16 12.30
C ARG A 339 5.78 25.13 12.91
N PRO A 340 5.65 24.78 14.20
CA PRO A 340 6.50 23.78 14.83
C PRO A 340 6.49 22.43 14.11
N GLU A 341 5.31 22.01 13.61
CA GLU A 341 5.16 20.72 12.93
C GLU A 341 6.02 20.64 11.67
N LEU A 342 6.14 21.75 10.93
CA LEU A 342 6.95 21.79 9.72
C LEU A 342 8.44 21.90 10.04
N ARG A 343 8.82 22.71 11.04
CA ARG A 343 10.21 22.81 11.51
C ARG A 343 10.73 21.46 12.01
N GLY A 344 10.02 20.79 12.91
CA GLY A 344 10.41 19.47 13.42
C GLY A 344 10.47 18.42 12.30
N THR A 345 9.53 18.44 11.36
CA THR A 345 9.57 17.55 10.19
C THR A 345 10.77 17.85 9.28
N ALA A 346 11.19 19.12 9.15
CA ALA A 346 12.39 19.50 8.40
C ALA A 346 13.67 19.03 9.11
N ALA A 347 13.74 19.12 10.44
CA ALA A 347 14.82 18.53 11.22
C ALA A 347 14.95 17.02 10.97
N TRP A 348 13.83 16.29 11.03
CA TRP A 348 13.79 14.86 10.72
C TRP A 348 14.27 14.58 9.29
N SER A 349 13.80 15.35 8.32
CA SER A 349 14.17 15.22 6.90
C SER A 349 15.67 15.43 6.67
N LEU A 350 16.24 16.48 7.25
CA LEU A 350 17.69 16.76 7.23
C LEU A 350 18.50 15.62 7.88
N GLY A 351 18.06 15.10 9.02
CA GLY A 351 18.69 13.95 9.68
C GLY A 351 18.71 12.68 8.82
N ARG A 352 17.73 12.51 7.92
CA ARG A 352 17.71 11.41 6.95
C ARG A 352 18.57 11.64 5.72
N ILE A 353 18.60 12.86 5.21
CA ILE A 353 19.39 13.23 4.04
C ILE A 353 20.88 13.03 4.35
N GLY A 354 21.30 13.40 5.56
CA GLY A 354 22.69 13.19 5.98
C GLY A 354 23.62 14.31 5.53
N GLY A 355 24.91 14.16 5.87
CA GLY A 355 25.99 15.05 5.44
C GLY A 355 26.36 16.14 6.46
N GLU A 356 27.57 16.69 6.29
CA GLU A 356 28.12 17.72 7.18
C GLU A 356 27.29 19.00 7.20
N GLU A 357 26.74 19.39 6.05
CA GLU A 357 25.87 20.56 5.92
C GLU A 357 24.62 20.41 6.81
N ALA A 358 23.95 19.26 6.78
CA ALA A 358 22.81 18.96 7.63
C ALA A 358 23.17 19.00 9.12
N LEU A 359 24.35 18.50 9.50
CA LEU A 359 24.84 18.55 10.88
C LEU A 359 25.11 20.00 11.36
N ASN A 360 25.69 20.82 10.49
CA ASN A 360 25.93 22.24 10.77
C ASN A 360 24.61 23.01 10.95
N ILE A 361 23.63 22.75 10.08
CA ILE A 361 22.27 23.30 10.20
C ILE A 361 21.64 22.89 11.53
N MET A 362 21.72 21.61 11.89
CA MET A 362 21.19 21.05 13.14
C MET A 362 21.76 21.77 14.37
N ASN A 363 23.07 22.00 14.41
CA ASN A 363 23.74 22.69 15.51
C ASN A 363 23.28 24.15 15.65
N LYS A 364 23.08 24.86 14.53
CA LYS A 364 22.52 26.23 14.55
C LYS A 364 21.09 26.23 15.09
N ALA A 365 20.25 25.31 14.62
CA ALA A 365 18.83 25.26 14.98
C ALA A 365 18.60 24.93 16.47
N ILE A 366 19.37 23.99 17.04
CA ILE A 366 19.27 23.61 18.47
C ILE A 366 19.49 24.81 19.41
N ALA A 367 20.35 25.75 19.03
CA ALA A 367 20.63 26.92 19.85
C ALA A 367 19.48 27.94 19.88
N ALA A 368 18.63 27.96 18.85
CA ALA A 368 17.59 28.96 18.67
C ALA A 368 16.17 28.45 18.96
N GLU A 369 15.89 27.17 18.74
CA GLU A 369 14.55 26.60 18.86
C GLU A 369 14.02 26.63 20.31
N GLN A 370 12.73 26.99 20.45
CA GLN A 370 12.04 27.11 21.74
C GLN A 370 10.94 26.07 21.91
N ASP A 371 10.39 25.53 20.81
CA ASP A 371 9.38 24.50 20.85
C ASP A 371 9.96 23.17 21.34
N GLU A 372 9.40 22.64 22.43
CA GLU A 372 9.90 21.43 23.09
C GLU A 372 9.92 20.21 22.15
N LYS A 373 8.87 20.05 21.32
CA LYS A 373 8.79 18.90 20.43
C LYS A 373 9.79 19.01 19.28
N VAL A 374 10.00 20.22 18.75
CA VAL A 374 11.03 20.44 17.72
C VAL A 374 12.43 20.19 18.29
N ARG A 375 12.71 20.59 19.54
CA ARG A 375 14.00 20.32 20.21
C ARG A 375 14.26 18.83 20.40
N GLU A 376 13.25 18.05 20.75
CA GLU A 376 13.34 16.59 20.81
C GLU A 376 13.72 16.01 19.44
N MET A 377 13.00 16.39 18.38
CA MET A 377 13.27 15.91 17.01
C MET A 377 14.65 16.34 16.49
N LEU A 378 15.10 17.55 16.83
CA LEU A 378 16.45 18.03 16.53
C LEU A 378 17.51 17.16 17.23
N GLY A 379 17.28 16.78 18.49
CA GLY A 379 18.15 15.88 19.24
C GLY A 379 18.26 14.51 18.57
N GLU A 380 17.13 13.87 18.28
CA GLU A 380 17.07 12.57 17.59
C GLU A 380 17.76 12.62 16.22
N ALA A 381 17.50 13.67 15.43
CA ALA A 381 18.10 13.85 14.11
C ALA A 381 19.62 14.07 14.21
N LYS A 382 20.09 14.82 15.21
CA LYS A 382 21.53 15.03 15.46
C LYS A 382 22.24 13.73 15.85
N GLU A 383 21.66 12.96 16.77
CA GLU A 383 22.21 11.65 17.16
C GLU A 383 22.31 10.72 15.96
N GLN A 384 21.26 10.69 15.13
CA GLN A 384 21.25 9.93 13.88
C GLN A 384 22.40 10.37 12.95
N LEU A 385 22.59 11.67 12.72
CA LEU A 385 23.68 12.19 11.87
C LEU A 385 25.06 11.82 12.41
N GLN A 386 25.28 12.01 13.72
CA GLN A 386 26.56 11.67 14.35
C GLN A 386 26.87 10.17 14.27
N SER A 387 25.85 9.31 14.35
CA SER A 387 26.02 7.88 14.15
C SER A 387 26.38 7.52 12.71
N GLN A 388 25.82 8.22 11.72
CA GLN A 388 26.12 8.02 10.31
C GLN A 388 27.56 8.44 9.97
N THR A 389 28.01 9.62 10.43
CA THR A 389 29.38 10.08 10.21
C THR A 389 30.42 9.16 10.86
N LYS A 390 30.13 8.61 12.05
CA LYS A 390 30.99 7.61 12.69
C LYS A 390 31.03 6.28 11.93
N ALA A 391 29.91 5.85 11.36
CA ALA A 391 29.84 4.64 10.55
C ALA A 391 30.59 4.81 9.22
N GLU A 392 30.43 5.94 8.53
CA GLU A 392 31.17 6.26 7.30
C GLU A 392 32.68 6.34 7.55
N ALA A 393 33.10 6.90 8.69
CA ALA A 393 34.51 6.92 9.09
C ALA A 393 35.06 5.53 9.47
N ALA A 394 34.23 4.65 10.04
CA ALA A 394 34.61 3.28 10.39
C ALA A 394 34.66 2.34 9.17
N GLU A 395 33.78 2.53 8.19
CA GLU A 395 33.79 1.78 6.92
C GLU A 395 35.03 2.12 6.07
N THR A 396 35.60 3.31 6.19
CA THR A 396 36.91 3.65 5.59
C THR A 396 38.11 2.98 6.26
N GLU A 397 37.96 2.33 7.42
CA GLU A 397 39.06 1.74 8.20
C GLU A 397 38.97 0.21 8.40
N SER A 398 37.93 -0.47 7.91
CA SER A 398 37.80 -1.93 8.04
C SER A 398 37.76 -2.65 6.68
N GLU A 399 38.82 -3.40 6.36
CA GLU A 399 38.77 -4.48 5.36
C GLU A 399 37.90 -5.63 5.90
N ALA A 400 36.62 -5.60 5.56
CA ALA A 400 35.70 -6.73 5.68
C ALA A 400 35.54 -7.39 4.30
N PRO A 401 35.17 -8.69 4.21
CA PRO A 401 35.10 -9.40 2.94
C PRO A 401 34.13 -8.72 1.98
N GLU A 402 34.52 -8.61 0.71
CA GLU A 402 33.76 -7.90 -0.33
C GLU A 402 32.35 -8.50 -0.53
N PHE A 403 31.34 -7.81 -0.01
CA PHE A 403 29.95 -7.98 -0.42
C PHE A 403 29.51 -6.73 -1.18
N SER A 404 29.19 -6.90 -2.47
CA SER A 404 28.79 -5.78 -3.34
C SER A 404 27.40 -5.27 -2.98
N SER A 405 27.32 -4.03 -2.49
CA SER A 405 26.06 -3.33 -2.17
C SER A 405 25.51 -2.50 -3.33
N ALA A 406 26.03 -2.67 -4.56
CA ALA A 406 25.75 -1.77 -5.67
C ALA A 406 24.34 -1.98 -6.26
N LEU A 407 23.46 -1.00 -6.04
CA LEU A 407 22.27 -0.79 -6.87
C LEU A 407 22.69 -0.07 -8.16
N GLY A 408 22.65 -0.78 -9.31
CA GLY A 408 22.73 -0.19 -10.65
C GLY A 408 24.13 -0.03 -11.26
N GLY A 409 24.86 -1.14 -11.42
CA GLY A 409 26.07 -1.20 -12.27
C GLY A 409 25.75 -1.35 -13.77
N GLU A 410 26.78 -1.38 -14.61
CA GLU A 410 26.64 -1.72 -16.04
C GLU A 410 25.99 -3.10 -16.22
N PRO A 411 25.31 -3.37 -17.35
CA PRO A 411 24.71 -4.67 -17.61
C PRO A 411 25.75 -5.78 -17.53
N GLU A 412 25.58 -6.69 -16.58
CA GLU A 412 26.45 -7.86 -16.40
C GLU A 412 25.79 -9.11 -17.00
N THR A 413 26.58 -9.98 -17.63
CA THR A 413 26.07 -11.27 -18.14
C THR A 413 25.74 -12.21 -16.99
N ILE A 414 24.57 -12.83 -17.03
CA ILE A 414 24.16 -13.83 -16.03
C ILE A 414 24.14 -15.21 -16.68
N TYR A 415 24.95 -16.12 -16.17
CA TYR A 415 24.95 -17.51 -16.61
C TYR A 415 23.83 -18.26 -15.90
N TYR A 416 23.10 -19.11 -16.60
CA TYR A 416 22.10 -19.99 -15.98
C TYR A 416 22.21 -21.43 -16.45
N ASP A 417 21.75 -22.34 -15.60
CA ASP A 417 21.54 -23.75 -15.90
C ASP A 417 20.42 -24.28 -14.99
N GLU A 418 19.81 -25.39 -15.37
CA GLU A 418 18.70 -26.01 -14.67
C GLU A 418 19.11 -27.37 -14.07
N MET A 419 18.51 -27.75 -12.94
CA MET A 419 18.66 -29.09 -12.39
C MET A 419 17.34 -29.64 -11.87
N GLN A 420 17.19 -30.96 -11.92
CA GLN A 420 16.12 -31.66 -11.22
C GLN A 420 16.56 -31.93 -9.78
N SER A 421 15.65 -31.77 -8.83
CA SER A 421 15.92 -31.99 -7.41
C SER A 421 14.72 -32.64 -6.70
N LYS A 422 14.92 -33.06 -5.45
CA LYS A 422 13.84 -33.60 -4.61
C LYS A 422 12.70 -32.61 -4.35
N ILE A 423 12.95 -31.31 -4.49
CA ILE A 423 11.99 -30.22 -4.28
C ILE A 423 11.50 -29.59 -5.60
N GLY A 424 11.64 -30.34 -6.70
CA GLY A 424 11.25 -29.93 -8.05
C GLY A 424 12.40 -29.34 -8.88
N PRO A 425 12.11 -28.84 -10.10
CA PRO A 425 13.11 -28.21 -10.95
C PRO A 425 13.62 -26.92 -10.33
N LEU A 426 14.92 -26.68 -10.44
CA LEU A 426 15.59 -25.47 -9.97
C LEU A 426 16.34 -24.82 -11.11
N THR A 427 16.21 -23.50 -11.24
CA THR A 427 17.07 -22.67 -12.10
C THR A 427 18.16 -22.05 -11.23
N LEU A 428 19.42 -22.29 -11.55
CA LEU A 428 20.57 -21.69 -10.90
C LEU A 428 21.12 -20.58 -11.79
N CYS A 429 21.51 -19.46 -11.19
CA CYS A 429 22.12 -18.35 -11.91
C CYS A 429 23.40 -17.87 -11.20
N ALA A 430 24.42 -17.57 -11.99
CA ALA A 430 25.71 -17.09 -11.53
C ALA A 430 26.18 -15.88 -12.34
N THR A 431 26.95 -15.00 -11.69
CA THR A 431 27.76 -13.99 -12.36
C THR A 431 29.20 -14.50 -12.47
N ASP A 432 30.11 -13.71 -13.03
CA ASP A 432 31.55 -14.04 -12.99
C ASP A 432 32.12 -14.10 -11.56
N LYS A 433 31.40 -13.55 -10.56
CA LYS A 433 31.81 -13.55 -9.15
C LYS A 433 31.29 -14.74 -8.35
N GLY A 434 30.34 -15.52 -8.90
CA GLY A 434 29.77 -16.68 -8.21
C GLY A 434 28.26 -16.81 -8.34
N LEU A 435 27.70 -17.79 -7.64
CA LEU A 435 26.27 -18.09 -7.64
C LEU A 435 25.50 -16.94 -6.97
N CYS A 436 24.54 -16.37 -7.70
CA CYS A 436 23.85 -15.15 -7.29
C CYS A 436 22.35 -15.33 -7.08
N LEU A 437 21.73 -16.35 -7.67
CA LEU A 437 20.29 -16.61 -7.56
C LEU A 437 19.96 -18.09 -7.80
N ILE A 438 18.99 -18.61 -7.04
CA ILE A 438 18.33 -19.90 -7.30
C ILE A 438 16.82 -19.64 -7.33
N GLU A 439 16.11 -20.16 -8.34
CA GLU A 439 14.66 -20.07 -8.45
C GLU A 439 13.99 -21.45 -8.54
N PHE A 440 12.80 -21.56 -7.93
CA PHE A 440 12.00 -22.81 -7.91
C PHE A 440 11.15 -22.93 -9.16
N GLY A 441 11.63 -23.62 -10.18
CA GLY A 441 10.99 -23.76 -11.49
C GLY A 441 12.01 -23.76 -12.62
N SER A 442 11.54 -24.05 -13.83
CA SER A 442 12.35 -23.88 -15.05
C SER A 442 12.52 -22.40 -15.42
N PHE A 443 13.58 -22.08 -16.15
CA PHE A 443 13.91 -20.75 -16.64
C PHE A 443 12.73 -20.15 -17.40
N SER A 444 12.11 -20.93 -18.30
CA SER A 444 10.94 -20.49 -19.09
C SER A 444 9.75 -20.05 -18.24
N VAL A 445 9.56 -20.66 -17.06
CA VAL A 445 8.48 -20.28 -16.13
C VAL A 445 8.88 -19.09 -15.27
N LYS A 446 10.18 -18.88 -15.05
CA LYS A 446 10.74 -17.86 -14.16
C LYS A 446 11.33 -16.65 -14.85
N GLU A 447 11.36 -16.62 -16.16
CA GLU A 447 12.01 -15.59 -16.98
C GLU A 447 11.64 -14.16 -16.52
N ALA A 448 10.35 -13.87 -16.36
CA ALA A 448 9.90 -12.54 -15.92
C ALA A 448 10.42 -12.14 -14.51
N VAL A 449 10.58 -13.11 -13.61
CA VAL A 449 11.13 -12.92 -12.26
C VAL A 449 12.64 -12.71 -12.33
N LEU A 450 13.34 -13.56 -13.09
CA LEU A 450 14.78 -13.49 -13.32
C LEU A 450 15.18 -12.14 -13.96
N GLN A 451 14.44 -11.71 -14.98
CA GLN A 451 14.64 -10.42 -15.65
C GLN A 451 14.40 -9.23 -14.72
N LYS A 452 13.41 -9.33 -13.83
CA LYS A 452 13.17 -8.30 -12.80
C LYS A 452 14.33 -8.24 -11.80
N TRP A 453 14.84 -9.38 -11.37
CA TRP A 453 15.99 -9.45 -10.47
C TRP A 453 17.25 -8.89 -11.13
N SER A 454 17.54 -9.28 -12.39
CA SER A 454 18.66 -8.76 -13.18
C SER A 454 18.63 -7.23 -13.32
N ARG A 455 17.47 -6.64 -13.64
CA ARG A 455 17.34 -5.17 -13.69
C ARG A 455 17.60 -4.48 -12.34
N THR A 456 17.33 -5.18 -11.24
CA THR A 456 17.51 -4.61 -9.90
C THR A 456 18.97 -4.64 -9.48
N TRP A 457 19.68 -5.72 -9.80
CA TRP A 457 20.98 -6.01 -9.20
C TRP A 457 22.15 -6.12 -10.18
N CYS A 458 21.90 -6.30 -11.48
CA CYS A 458 22.88 -6.60 -12.53
C CYS A 458 22.75 -5.68 -13.76
N GLY A 459 22.14 -4.50 -13.61
CA GLY A 459 21.98 -3.54 -14.72
C GLY A 459 21.02 -3.98 -15.83
N GLY A 460 20.37 -5.15 -15.69
CA GLY A 460 19.47 -5.69 -16.71
C GLY A 460 20.17 -6.43 -17.85
N GLY A 461 21.32 -7.06 -17.58
CA GLY A 461 22.03 -7.87 -18.58
C GLY A 461 21.31 -9.17 -18.96
N ASP A 462 21.75 -9.74 -20.09
CA ASP A 462 21.19 -10.93 -20.70
C ASP A 462 21.55 -12.21 -19.94
N PHE A 463 20.72 -13.25 -20.14
CA PHE A 463 20.93 -14.58 -19.57
C PHE A 463 21.52 -15.53 -20.62
N GLU A 464 22.65 -16.14 -20.29
CA GLU A 464 23.34 -17.11 -21.15
C GLU A 464 23.30 -18.50 -20.50
N HIS A 465 22.89 -19.51 -21.26
CA HIS A 465 22.93 -20.88 -20.76
C HIS A 465 24.38 -21.38 -20.72
N ASN A 466 24.88 -21.76 -19.55
CA ASN A 466 26.26 -22.23 -19.39
C ASN A 466 26.38 -23.27 -18.27
N ASP A 467 26.52 -24.54 -18.66
CA ASP A 467 26.60 -25.67 -17.75
C ASP A 467 27.95 -25.75 -17.03
N GLU A 468 29.06 -25.40 -17.69
CA GLU A 468 30.39 -25.43 -17.08
C GLU A 468 30.50 -24.47 -15.89
N ARG A 469 29.95 -23.26 -16.00
CA ARG A 469 29.95 -22.25 -14.92
C ARG A 469 29.13 -22.68 -13.71
N LEU A 470 28.09 -23.48 -13.91
CA LEU A 470 27.17 -23.93 -12.85
C LEU A 470 27.44 -25.36 -12.39
N ALA A 471 28.41 -26.06 -13.00
CA ALA A 471 28.72 -27.46 -12.74
C ALA A 471 29.06 -27.71 -11.26
N ASP A 472 29.82 -26.81 -10.63
CA ASP A 472 30.19 -26.94 -9.22
C ASP A 472 28.97 -26.84 -8.31
N ALA A 473 28.17 -25.78 -8.46
CA ALA A 473 26.94 -25.59 -7.70
C ALA A 473 25.95 -26.75 -7.88
N LYS A 474 25.74 -27.21 -9.12
CA LYS A 474 24.87 -28.37 -9.43
C LYS A 474 25.38 -29.66 -8.78
N ARG A 475 26.70 -29.91 -8.82
CA ARG A 475 27.32 -31.07 -8.15
C ARG A 475 27.05 -31.04 -6.65
N GLN A 476 27.35 -29.92 -5.99
CA GLN A 476 27.16 -29.78 -4.54
C GLN A 476 25.68 -29.89 -4.14
N MET A 477 24.77 -29.26 -4.89
CA MET A 477 23.33 -29.39 -4.63
C MET A 477 22.86 -30.83 -4.83
N GLY A 478 23.38 -31.54 -5.85
CA GLY A 478 23.12 -32.96 -6.05
C GLY A 478 23.55 -33.83 -4.86
N GLU A 479 24.79 -33.63 -4.37
CA GLU A 479 25.32 -34.29 -3.18
C GLU A 479 24.47 -34.00 -1.93
N TYR A 480 24.03 -32.75 -1.76
CA TYR A 480 23.17 -32.35 -0.64
C TYR A 480 21.81 -33.05 -0.69
N PHE A 481 21.12 -33.06 -1.84
CA PHE A 481 19.84 -33.76 -1.98
C PHE A 481 19.98 -35.28 -1.86
N ALA A 482 21.16 -35.83 -2.14
CA ALA A 482 21.51 -37.23 -1.91
C ALA A 482 21.85 -37.54 -0.43
N GLY A 483 21.93 -36.53 0.45
CA GLY A 483 22.32 -36.68 1.86
C GLY A 483 23.82 -36.90 2.07
N GLN A 484 24.64 -36.64 1.06
CA GLN A 484 26.10 -36.87 1.08
C GLN A 484 26.88 -35.62 1.50
N ARG A 485 26.26 -34.43 1.39
CA ARG A 485 26.86 -33.14 1.74
C ARG A 485 26.05 -32.44 2.83
N LYS A 486 26.77 -31.82 3.77
CA LYS A 486 26.19 -31.02 4.87
C LYS A 486 26.52 -29.53 4.78
N GLU A 487 27.61 -29.18 4.10
CA GLU A 487 28.11 -27.80 3.96
C GLU A 487 28.38 -27.48 2.49
N PHE A 488 28.15 -26.23 2.09
CA PHE A 488 28.43 -25.75 0.74
C PHE A 488 29.65 -24.84 0.76
N ASP A 489 30.53 -25.03 -0.21
CA ASP A 489 31.71 -24.20 -0.46
C ASP A 489 31.64 -23.49 -1.83
N VAL A 490 30.43 -23.43 -2.41
CA VAL A 490 30.14 -22.69 -3.64
C VAL A 490 30.43 -21.21 -3.42
N MET A 491 31.19 -20.59 -4.33
CA MET A 491 31.41 -19.15 -4.34
C MET A 491 30.08 -18.40 -4.55
N LEU A 492 29.73 -17.49 -3.64
CA LEU A 492 28.46 -16.76 -3.67
C LEU A 492 28.66 -15.29 -4.04
N ASP A 493 27.78 -14.77 -4.88
CA ASP A 493 27.65 -13.34 -5.19
C ASP A 493 26.28 -12.84 -4.70
N LEU A 494 26.15 -12.70 -3.38
CA LEU A 494 24.90 -12.27 -2.74
C LEU A 494 24.67 -10.79 -2.99
N ARG A 495 23.53 -10.45 -3.61
CA ARG A 495 23.12 -9.07 -3.89
C ARG A 495 21.91 -8.68 -3.07
N GLY A 496 22.09 -7.72 -2.17
CA GLY A 496 21.06 -7.29 -1.23
C GLY A 496 21.44 -6.00 -0.51
N THR A 497 20.49 -5.45 0.24
CA THR A 497 20.80 -4.36 1.18
C THR A 497 21.78 -4.82 2.26
N PRO A 498 22.56 -3.92 2.89
CA PRO A 498 23.48 -4.29 3.97
C PRO A 498 22.82 -5.11 5.09
N PHE A 499 21.57 -4.78 5.44
CA PHE A 499 20.80 -5.54 6.42
C PHE A 499 20.47 -6.97 5.94
N GLN A 500 20.11 -7.13 4.67
CA GLN A 500 19.84 -8.45 4.11
C GLN A 500 21.12 -9.29 4.06
N LEU A 501 22.23 -8.71 3.60
CA LEU A 501 23.53 -9.37 3.56
C LEU A 501 23.94 -9.85 4.96
N GLN A 502 23.78 -9.00 5.98
CA GLN A 502 24.04 -9.37 7.37
C GLN A 502 23.16 -10.54 7.84
N VAL A 503 21.86 -10.51 7.54
CA VAL A 503 20.94 -11.61 7.87
C VAL A 503 21.35 -12.89 7.14
N TRP A 504 21.64 -12.84 5.84
CA TRP A 504 21.98 -14.01 5.05
C TRP A 504 23.32 -14.63 5.45
N ALA A 505 24.30 -13.82 5.86
CA ALA A 505 25.53 -14.31 6.48
C ALA A 505 25.21 -15.14 7.74
N THR A 506 24.34 -14.60 8.62
CA THR A 506 23.90 -15.34 9.82
C THR A 506 23.12 -16.61 9.48
N LEU A 507 22.34 -16.61 8.39
CA LEU A 507 21.66 -17.81 7.93
C LEU A 507 22.66 -18.87 7.46
N ALA A 508 23.70 -18.47 6.73
CA ALA A 508 24.73 -19.37 6.23
C ALA A 508 25.47 -20.10 7.37
N ASP A 509 25.56 -19.46 8.54
CA ASP A 509 26.19 -20.03 9.74
C ASP A 509 25.30 -21.04 10.49
N ILE A 510 24.01 -21.21 10.13
CA ILE A 510 23.15 -22.20 10.78
C ILE A 510 23.59 -23.61 10.32
N PRO A 511 24.04 -24.51 11.23
CA PRO A 511 24.55 -25.82 10.82
C PRO A 511 23.48 -26.75 10.23
N TYR A 512 23.91 -27.75 9.46
CA TYR A 512 23.04 -28.81 8.95
C TYR A 512 22.39 -29.58 10.11
N GLY A 513 21.07 -29.78 10.04
CA GLY A 513 20.31 -30.46 11.10
C GLY A 513 19.89 -29.54 12.26
N GLU A 514 20.32 -28.28 12.25
CA GLU A 514 19.94 -27.31 13.27
C GLU A 514 18.87 -26.34 12.77
N ILE A 515 18.03 -25.89 13.71
CA ILE A 515 17.01 -24.87 13.48
C ILE A 515 17.27 -23.63 14.33
N ARG A 516 16.78 -22.49 13.86
CA ARG A 516 16.80 -21.21 14.59
C ARG A 516 15.44 -20.54 14.52
N SER A 517 15.12 -19.71 15.51
CA SER A 517 13.94 -18.86 15.44
C SER A 517 14.26 -17.53 14.77
N TYR A 518 13.26 -16.85 14.20
CA TYR A 518 13.43 -15.47 13.73
C TYR A 518 13.94 -14.53 14.85
N GLY A 519 13.56 -14.80 16.10
CA GLY A 519 14.06 -14.11 17.28
C GLY A 519 15.56 -14.33 17.51
N ALA A 520 16.03 -15.57 17.42
CA ALA A 520 17.43 -15.91 17.59
C ALA A 520 18.31 -15.22 16.54
N ILE A 521 17.89 -15.23 15.27
CA ILE A 521 18.61 -14.52 14.20
C ILE A 521 18.63 -13.00 14.47
N ALA A 522 17.53 -12.43 14.96
CA ALA A 522 17.48 -11.01 15.32
C ALA A 522 18.42 -10.66 16.48
N GLU A 523 18.56 -11.54 17.48
CA GLU A 523 19.52 -11.40 18.57
C GLU A 523 20.97 -11.49 18.07
N GLU A 524 21.25 -12.46 17.21
CA GLU A 524 22.60 -12.74 16.69
C GLU A 524 23.16 -11.59 15.84
N ILE A 525 22.33 -10.97 15.00
CA ILE A 525 22.70 -9.74 14.27
C ILE A 525 22.70 -8.48 15.15
N LYS A 526 22.56 -8.62 16.47
CA LYS A 526 22.50 -7.56 17.47
C LYS A 526 21.35 -6.57 17.26
N ARG A 527 20.20 -7.06 16.78
CA ARG A 527 18.97 -6.29 16.54
C ARG A 527 17.72 -7.03 17.06
N PRO A 528 17.60 -7.30 18.37
CA PRO A 528 16.54 -8.17 18.93
C PRO A 528 15.10 -7.67 18.67
N LYS A 529 14.92 -6.36 18.42
CA LYS A 529 13.61 -5.77 18.07
C LYS A 529 13.23 -5.92 16.58
N ALA A 530 14.12 -6.45 15.73
CA ALA A 530 13.98 -6.47 14.28
C ALA A 530 13.39 -7.78 13.72
N ILE A 531 12.70 -8.59 14.54
CA ILE A 531 12.18 -9.92 14.17
C ILE A 531 11.40 -9.90 12.84
N ARG A 532 10.47 -8.94 12.66
CA ARG A 532 9.71 -8.82 11.40
C ARG A 532 10.58 -8.46 10.20
N ALA A 533 11.58 -7.60 10.40
CA ALA A 533 12.51 -7.23 9.33
C ALA A 533 13.40 -8.42 8.94
N VAL A 534 13.87 -9.19 9.93
CA VAL A 534 14.59 -10.45 9.72
C VAL A 534 13.74 -11.44 8.93
N SER A 535 12.48 -11.65 9.31
CA SER A 535 11.54 -12.50 8.55
C SER A 535 11.42 -12.07 7.08
N GLY A 536 11.29 -10.76 6.83
CA GLY A 536 11.28 -10.21 5.47
C GLY A 536 12.60 -10.40 4.70
N ALA A 537 13.76 -10.33 5.38
CA ALA A 537 15.07 -10.59 4.77
C ALA A 537 15.28 -12.08 4.46
N VAL A 538 14.88 -12.97 5.36
CA VAL A 538 14.89 -14.43 5.19
C VAL A 538 14.05 -14.84 3.98
N ASN A 539 12.87 -14.24 3.81
CA ASN A 539 11.99 -14.50 2.67
C ASN A 539 12.60 -14.07 1.32
N LYS A 540 13.46 -13.05 1.34
CA LYS A 540 14.13 -12.49 0.15
C LYS A 540 15.49 -13.11 -0.15
N ASN A 541 15.88 -14.18 0.55
CA ASN A 541 17.12 -14.88 0.30
C ASN A 541 17.21 -15.32 -1.19
N PRO A 542 18.23 -14.87 -1.95
CA PRO A 542 18.34 -15.16 -3.37
C PRO A 542 18.79 -16.61 -3.65
N VAL A 543 19.52 -17.25 -2.73
CA VAL A 543 20.10 -18.60 -2.92
C VAL A 543 19.64 -19.58 -1.83
N PRO A 544 18.33 -19.87 -1.74
CA PRO A 544 17.78 -20.83 -0.77
C PRO A 544 18.44 -22.19 -0.90
N VAL A 545 18.34 -23.00 0.16
CA VAL A 545 19.06 -24.28 0.34
C VAL A 545 20.53 -24.07 0.68
N ILE A 546 21.27 -23.30 -0.13
CA ILE A 546 22.69 -22.99 0.12
C ILE A 546 22.83 -21.99 1.27
N VAL A 547 22.09 -20.87 1.20
CA VAL A 547 21.80 -20.05 2.38
C VAL A 547 20.52 -20.64 3.00
N PRO A 548 20.59 -21.32 4.15
CA PRO A 548 19.58 -22.28 4.57
C PRO A 548 18.39 -21.62 5.29
N CYS A 549 17.65 -20.78 4.58
CA CYS A 549 16.46 -20.11 5.13
C CYS A 549 15.32 -21.06 5.54
N HIS A 550 15.34 -22.32 5.09
CA HIS A 550 14.40 -23.37 5.53
C HIS A 550 14.63 -23.79 6.99
N ARG A 551 15.83 -23.56 7.55
CA ARG A 551 16.17 -23.86 8.96
C ARG A 551 15.60 -22.83 9.95
N VAL A 552 15.00 -21.74 9.46
CA VAL A 552 14.40 -20.71 10.32
C VAL A 552 12.92 -20.97 10.54
N LEU A 553 12.49 -21.04 11.80
CA LEU A 553 11.12 -21.36 12.20
C LEU A 553 10.55 -20.30 13.15
N GLU A 554 9.26 -20.39 13.47
CA GLU A 554 8.70 -19.68 14.61
C GLU A 554 9.30 -20.21 15.92
N SER A 555 9.23 -19.41 16.99
CA SER A 555 9.75 -19.80 18.31
C SER A 555 9.08 -21.05 18.90
N ASP A 556 7.86 -21.36 18.48
CA ASP A 556 7.11 -22.55 18.88
C ASP A 556 7.39 -23.77 17.97
N GLY A 557 8.25 -23.62 16.95
CA GLY A 557 8.58 -24.65 15.97
C GLY A 557 7.58 -24.77 14.81
N SER A 558 6.66 -23.81 14.64
CA SER A 558 5.76 -23.77 13.47
C SER A 558 6.53 -23.58 12.16
N LEU A 559 6.09 -24.27 11.11
CA LEU A 559 6.50 -24.00 9.74
C LEU A 559 5.72 -22.80 9.19
N THR A 560 6.35 -21.63 9.18
CA THR A 560 5.83 -20.44 8.48
C THR A 560 6.82 -20.02 7.40
N GLY A 561 6.36 -19.29 6.38
CA GLY A 561 7.18 -18.54 5.42
C GLY A 561 8.35 -19.30 4.76
N TYR A 562 8.19 -19.66 3.49
CA TYR A 562 9.29 -20.11 2.63
C TYR A 562 9.00 -19.76 1.17
N ARG A 563 9.96 -19.18 0.46
CA ARG A 563 9.76 -18.77 -0.94
C ARG A 563 9.41 -19.95 -1.84
N GLY A 564 9.98 -21.12 -1.57
CA GLY A 564 9.68 -22.36 -2.30
C GLY A 564 8.41 -23.08 -1.86
N GLY A 565 7.60 -22.51 -0.96
CA GLY A 565 6.42 -23.15 -0.38
C GLY A 565 6.70 -24.02 0.85
N LEU A 566 5.70 -24.17 1.72
CA LEU A 566 5.87 -24.87 3.01
C LEU A 566 6.18 -26.37 2.84
N GLU A 567 5.70 -27.00 1.78
CA GLU A 567 5.98 -28.41 1.51
C GLU A 567 7.47 -28.64 1.21
N ASN A 568 8.08 -27.82 0.36
CA ASN A 568 9.51 -27.88 0.10
C ASN A 568 10.35 -27.61 1.37
N LYS A 569 9.91 -26.67 2.21
CA LYS A 569 10.56 -26.42 3.51
C LYS A 569 10.51 -27.65 4.42
N ARG A 570 9.35 -28.33 4.49
CA ARG A 570 9.19 -29.58 5.24
C ARG A 570 10.12 -30.66 4.70
N GLN A 571 10.18 -30.85 3.38
CA GLN A 571 11.04 -31.86 2.76
C GLN A 571 12.53 -31.63 3.02
N LEU A 572 12.99 -30.37 2.97
CA LEU A 572 14.36 -30.01 3.31
C LEU A 572 14.67 -30.29 4.79
N LEU A 573 13.77 -29.93 5.72
CA LEU A 573 13.96 -30.24 7.13
C LEU A 573 13.93 -31.74 7.42
N LEU A 574 13.12 -32.52 6.68
CA LEU A 574 13.14 -33.99 6.77
C LEU A 574 14.45 -34.57 6.26
N LEU A 575 14.98 -34.06 5.14
CA LEU A 575 16.27 -34.47 4.61
C LEU A 575 17.40 -34.26 5.62
N GLU A 576 17.31 -33.18 6.40
CA GLU A 576 18.30 -32.79 7.41
C GLU A 576 18.08 -33.42 8.79
N ASP A 577 17.05 -34.24 8.98
CA ASP A 577 16.63 -34.76 10.30
C ASP A 577 16.34 -33.64 11.33
N ALA A 578 15.84 -32.49 10.84
CA ALA A 578 15.61 -31.27 11.61
C ALA A 578 14.12 -30.91 11.76
N LEU A 579 13.21 -31.74 11.21
CA LEU A 579 11.77 -31.44 11.24
C LEU A 579 11.21 -31.60 12.68
N PRO A 580 10.63 -30.54 13.28
CA PRO A 580 10.06 -30.66 14.63
C PRO A 580 8.91 -31.67 14.67
N ALA A 581 8.82 -32.46 15.75
CA ALA A 581 7.85 -33.55 15.89
C ALA A 581 6.39 -33.13 15.64
N ARG A 582 6.03 -31.89 16.00
CA ARG A 582 4.70 -31.29 15.76
C ARG A 582 4.32 -31.17 14.28
N ASN A 583 5.29 -31.21 13.36
CA ASN A 583 5.09 -31.02 11.92
C ASN A 583 5.14 -32.34 11.12
N THR A 584 5.20 -33.49 11.81
CA THR A 584 5.32 -34.83 11.21
C THR A 584 4.00 -35.43 10.74
N ARG A 585 2.84 -34.89 11.18
CA ARG A 585 1.53 -35.35 10.72
C ARG A 585 1.14 -34.66 9.43
N ILE A 586 0.95 -35.47 8.38
CA ILE A 586 0.26 -35.09 7.16
C ILE A 586 -1.23 -35.14 7.53
N GLU A 587 -1.91 -33.99 7.54
CA GLU A 587 -3.38 -34.02 7.42
C GLU A 587 -3.65 -34.51 6.00
N GLU A 588 -4.20 -35.73 5.88
CA GLU A 588 -4.70 -36.33 4.63
C GLU A 588 -5.88 -35.56 4.06
#